data_AF-A0A1W1X869-F1
#
_entry.id   AF-A0A1W1X869-F1
#
_cell.length_a   1.000
_cell.length_b   1.000
_cell.length_c   1.000
_cell.angle_alpha   90.00
_cell.angle_beta   90.00
_cell.angle_gamma   90.00
#
_symmetry.space_group_name_H-M   'P 1'
#
loop_
_entity.id
_entity.type
_entity.pdbx_description
1 polymer ?
#
loop_
_entity_poly.entity_id
_entity_poly.type
_entity_poly.pdbx_seq_one_letter_code
_entity_poly.pdbx_strand_id
1 'polypeptide(L)'
;MNIAQHIQLRWQRSSYWQRCLIAPALLALLLGASWCADWLGNPNKPWLDEPGEGPVATQALHVLAGVPQALAQYRQQHGRYPATLAQLVPGSLARLPQMPAGVGLRYTSAADGQQFNLAFDYSGPGLNDCSYTLHSSWQCSRDW
;
A
#
# COMPACT_ATOMS: atom_id res chain seq x y z
N MET A 1 33.85 -1.24 -27.88
CA MET A 1 33.26 -0.95 -26.55
C MET A 1 33.84 0.36 -26.07
N ASN A 2 33.00 1.40 -25.92
CA ASN A 2 33.46 2.79 -25.80
C ASN A 2 32.78 3.47 -24.60
N ILE A 3 33.59 4.11 -23.76
CA ILE A 3 33.28 4.65 -22.42
C ILE A 3 32.66 6.06 -22.56
N ALA A 4 31.58 6.17 -23.34
CA ALA A 4 31.02 7.48 -23.73
C ALA A 4 29.53 7.65 -23.44
N GLN A 5 28.90 6.75 -22.68
CA GLN A 5 27.46 6.83 -22.37
C GLN A 5 27.13 7.14 -20.90
N HIS A 6 28.13 7.43 -20.06
CA HIS A 6 27.93 7.68 -18.61
C HIS A 6 27.76 9.16 -18.20
N ILE A 7 27.63 10.11 -19.13
CA ILE A 7 27.58 11.56 -18.80
C ILE A 7 26.37 12.26 -19.47
N GLN A 8 25.19 11.64 -19.45
CA GLN A 8 23.97 12.26 -19.99
C GLN A 8 22.80 12.34 -18.99
N LEU A 9 22.95 11.90 -17.73
CA LEU A 9 21.87 11.97 -16.73
C LEU A 9 22.17 12.88 -15.51
N ARG A 10 23.16 13.80 -15.63
CA ARG A 10 23.51 14.76 -14.56
C ARG A 10 23.04 16.21 -14.79
N TRP A 11 22.31 16.50 -15.86
CA TRP A 11 21.93 17.88 -16.21
C TRP A 11 20.43 18.21 -16.15
N GLN A 12 19.59 17.35 -15.57
CA GLN A 12 18.18 17.67 -15.31
C GLN A 12 17.84 17.97 -13.84
N ARG A 13 18.86 18.21 -12.98
CA ARG A 13 18.66 18.48 -11.54
C ARG A 13 18.86 19.94 -11.11
N SER A 14 19.00 20.89 -12.02
CA SER A 14 19.42 22.25 -11.66
C SER A 14 18.56 23.37 -12.28
N SER A 15 17.25 23.28 -12.13
CA SER A 15 16.35 24.40 -12.50
C SER A 15 15.25 24.67 -11.46
N TYR A 16 15.33 24.07 -10.26
CA TYR A 16 14.37 24.30 -9.17
C TYR A 16 14.77 25.38 -8.16
N TRP A 17 15.95 26.01 -8.28
CA TRP A 17 16.49 26.90 -7.23
C TRP A 17 16.50 28.40 -7.57
N GLN A 18 15.95 28.86 -8.70
CA GLN A 18 16.17 30.25 -9.16
C GLN A 18 14.92 31.05 -9.56
N ARG A 19 13.70 30.66 -9.15
CA ARG A 19 12.49 31.43 -9.47
C ARG A 19 11.58 31.64 -8.27
N CYS A 20 12.09 32.30 -7.23
CA CYS A 20 11.26 32.92 -6.17
C CYS A 20 11.68 34.35 -5.81
N LEU A 21 12.70 34.91 -6.47
CA LEU A 21 13.11 36.29 -6.23
C LEU A 21 12.85 37.10 -7.49
N ILE A 22 12.26 38.28 -7.29
CA ILE A 22 11.76 39.26 -8.28
C ILE A 22 10.27 39.06 -8.64
N ALA A 23 9.41 39.51 -7.72
CA ALA A 23 8.12 40.08 -8.08
C ALA A 23 8.31 41.59 -8.29
N PRO A 24 8.03 42.17 -9.48
CA PRO A 24 7.76 43.60 -9.57
C PRO A 24 6.40 43.86 -8.92
N ALA A 25 6.41 44.79 -7.97
CA ALA A 25 5.25 45.26 -7.26
C ALA A 25 4.20 45.84 -8.22
N LEU A 26 2.93 45.64 -7.88
CA LEU A 26 1.75 46.45 -8.22
C LEU A 26 0.66 45.93 -9.18
N LEU A 27 0.72 44.73 -9.79
CA LEU A 27 -0.39 44.31 -10.66
C LEU A 27 -0.77 42.81 -10.65
N ALA A 28 -0.76 42.16 -9.48
CA ALA A 28 -1.13 40.74 -9.34
C ALA A 28 -2.02 40.44 -8.13
N LEU A 29 -3.02 41.29 -7.85
CA LEU A 29 -3.84 41.18 -6.64
C LEU A 29 -5.01 40.17 -6.71
N LEU A 30 -5.29 39.47 -7.81
CA LEU A 30 -6.45 38.55 -7.85
C LEU A 30 -6.25 37.18 -8.53
N LEU A 31 -5.09 36.87 -9.14
CA LEU A 31 -4.87 35.56 -9.78
C LEU A 31 -3.54 34.87 -9.43
N GLY A 32 -2.72 35.45 -8.54
CA GLY A 32 -1.35 35.00 -8.28
C GLY A 32 -1.13 34.14 -7.03
N ALA A 33 -2.14 33.94 -6.18
CA ALA A 33 -1.94 33.31 -4.86
C ALA A 33 -2.03 31.76 -4.85
N SER A 34 -2.36 31.13 -5.98
CA SER A 34 -2.71 29.69 -6.00
C SER A 34 -1.52 28.72 -6.03
N TRP A 35 -0.28 29.17 -6.26
CA TRP A 35 0.83 28.25 -6.59
C TRP A 35 1.82 27.99 -5.46
N CYS A 36 1.78 28.76 -4.36
CA CYS A 36 2.65 28.54 -3.20
C CYS A 36 2.01 27.71 -2.08
N ALA A 37 0.68 27.49 -2.12
CA ALA A 37 -0.02 26.75 -1.07
C ALA A 37 0.27 25.23 -1.11
N ASP A 38 0.55 24.67 -2.30
CA ASP A 38 0.77 23.23 -2.46
C ASP A 38 2.13 22.74 -1.91
N TRP A 39 3.10 23.64 -1.71
CA TRP A 39 4.46 23.25 -1.29
C TRP A 39 4.69 23.32 0.23
N LEU A 40 3.96 24.19 0.95
CA LEU A 40 3.97 24.23 2.43
C LEU A 40 2.83 23.42 3.05
N GLY A 41 1.82 23.08 2.25
CA GLY A 41 0.65 22.30 2.65
C GLY A 41 0.61 20.92 2.03
N ASN A 42 1.73 20.25 1.78
CA ASN A 42 1.69 18.83 1.41
C ASN A 42 1.42 18.00 2.70
N PRO A 43 0.18 17.51 2.93
CA PRO A 43 -0.15 16.77 4.15
C PRO A 43 0.53 15.40 4.20
N ASN A 44 1.09 14.92 3.09
CA ASN A 44 1.74 13.63 3.00
C ASN A 44 3.21 13.76 3.44
N LYS A 45 3.43 13.81 4.76
CA LYS A 45 4.70 13.32 5.30
C LYS A 45 4.58 11.79 5.30
N PRO A 46 5.21 11.04 4.38
CA PRO A 46 5.05 9.58 4.28
C PRO A 46 5.52 8.84 5.54
N TRP A 47 6.18 9.54 6.45
CA TRP A 47 6.60 9.04 7.76
C TRP A 47 5.50 9.14 8.84
N LEU A 48 4.32 9.64 8.49
CA LEU A 48 3.22 9.91 9.43
C LEU A 48 2.00 9.02 9.23
N ASP A 49 1.93 8.26 8.14
CA ASP A 49 0.76 7.40 7.87
C ASP A 49 0.55 6.42 9.05
N GLU A 50 -0.70 6.30 9.48
CA GLU A 50 -1.07 5.31 10.50
C GLU A 50 -1.01 3.89 9.90
N PRO A 51 -0.82 2.84 10.71
CA PRO A 51 -0.89 1.46 10.23
C PRO A 51 -2.21 1.20 9.51
N GLY A 52 -2.15 0.56 8.34
CA GLY A 52 -3.30 0.35 7.47
C GLY A 52 -3.56 1.49 6.49
N GLU A 53 -2.85 2.61 6.61
CA GLU A 53 -2.95 3.76 5.70
C GLU A 53 -1.75 3.84 4.74
N GLY A 54 -1.85 4.80 3.83
CA GLY A 54 -0.85 5.05 2.80
C GLY A 54 -0.98 4.16 1.56
N PRO A 55 -0.17 4.42 0.51
CA PRO A 55 -0.33 3.75 -0.79
C PRO A 55 -0.11 2.24 -0.74
N VAL A 56 0.88 1.77 0.03
CA VAL A 56 1.23 0.34 0.11
C VAL A 56 0.13 -0.45 0.81
N ALA A 57 -0.35 0.02 1.97
CA ALA A 57 -1.42 -0.65 2.70
C ALA A 57 -2.73 -0.64 1.90
N THR A 58 -3.09 0.50 1.32
CA THR A 58 -4.29 0.62 0.46
C THR A 58 -4.26 -0.36 -0.70
N GLN A 59 -3.11 -0.50 -1.37
CA GLN A 59 -2.96 -1.44 -2.47
C GLN A 59 -3.07 -2.90 -1.99
N ALA A 60 -2.42 -3.25 -0.88
CA ALA A 60 -2.50 -4.60 -0.30
C ALA A 60 -3.93 -4.97 0.11
N LEU A 61 -4.63 -4.07 0.80
CA LEU A 61 -6.03 -4.25 1.19
C LEU A 61 -6.95 -4.42 -0.03
N HIS A 62 -6.76 -3.61 -1.06
CA HIS A 62 -7.51 -3.73 -2.32
C HIS A 62 -7.28 -5.08 -2.99
N VAL A 63 -6.03 -5.53 -3.08
CA VAL A 63 -5.66 -6.84 -3.64
C VAL A 63 -6.30 -8.00 -2.86
N LEU A 64 -6.43 -7.87 -1.54
CA LEU A 64 -6.97 -8.90 -0.65
C LEU A 64 -8.48 -8.83 -0.42
N ALA A 65 -9.17 -7.81 -0.95
CA ALA A 65 -10.59 -7.55 -0.65
C ALA A 65 -11.51 -8.76 -0.88
N GLY A 66 -11.22 -9.61 -1.87
CA GLY A 66 -12.00 -10.81 -2.19
C GLY A 66 -11.63 -12.08 -1.41
N VAL A 67 -10.47 -12.12 -0.74
CA VAL A 67 -9.97 -13.34 -0.09
C VAL A 67 -10.83 -13.79 1.10
N PRO A 68 -11.28 -12.89 2.01
CA PRO A 68 -12.17 -13.28 3.11
C PRO A 68 -13.47 -13.93 2.64
N GLN A 69 -14.08 -13.40 1.58
CA GLN A 69 -15.30 -13.96 1.00
C GLN A 69 -15.04 -15.35 0.40
N ALA A 70 -13.94 -15.53 -0.31
CA ALA A 70 -13.56 -16.82 -0.88
C ALA A 70 -13.29 -17.89 0.20
N LEU A 71 -12.67 -17.49 1.32
CA LEU A 71 -12.46 -18.35 2.49
C LEU A 71 -13.81 -18.77 3.11
N ALA A 72 -14.74 -17.81 3.27
CA ALA A 72 -16.08 -18.08 3.78
C ALA A 72 -16.84 -19.06 2.87
N GLN A 73 -16.79 -18.85 1.55
CA GLN A 73 -17.39 -19.74 0.57
C GLN A 73 -16.78 -21.16 0.62
N TYR A 74 -15.45 -21.27 0.69
CA TYR A 74 -14.78 -22.57 0.81
C TYR A 74 -15.25 -23.32 2.06
N ARG A 75 -15.35 -22.63 3.21
CA ARG A 75 -15.87 -23.24 4.43
C ARG A 75 -17.32 -23.68 4.29
N GLN A 76 -18.17 -22.90 3.63
CA GLN A 76 -19.57 -23.30 3.39
C GLN A 76 -19.65 -24.59 2.56
N GLN A 77 -18.76 -24.78 1.59
CA GLN A 77 -18.74 -25.96 0.71
C GLN A 77 -18.11 -27.20 1.36
N HIS A 78 -17.07 -27.01 2.17
CA HIS A 78 -16.26 -28.11 2.70
C HIS A 78 -16.41 -28.35 4.21
N GLY A 79 -17.19 -27.51 4.90
CA GLY A 79 -17.36 -27.55 6.36
C GLY A 79 -16.17 -27.03 7.17
N ARG A 80 -15.09 -26.60 6.51
CA ARG A 80 -13.84 -26.12 7.13
C ARG A 80 -13.07 -25.14 6.25
N TYR A 81 -12.25 -24.29 6.84
CA TYR A 81 -11.27 -23.47 6.12
C TYR A 81 -10.18 -24.32 5.46
N PRO A 82 -9.62 -23.86 4.32
CA PRO A 82 -8.55 -24.57 3.65
C PRO A 82 -7.28 -24.56 4.48
N ALA A 83 -6.41 -25.55 4.28
CA ALA A 83 -5.10 -25.58 4.93
C ALA A 83 -4.13 -24.55 4.30
N THR A 84 -4.36 -24.19 3.03
CA THR A 84 -3.55 -23.21 2.30
C THR A 84 -4.43 -22.37 1.37
N LEU A 85 -4.02 -21.13 1.08
CA LEU A 85 -4.76 -20.28 0.14
C LEU A 85 -4.88 -20.90 -1.26
N ALA A 86 -3.91 -21.72 -1.69
CA ALA A 86 -3.92 -22.36 -3.00
C ALA A 86 -5.16 -23.24 -3.24
N GLN A 87 -5.76 -23.81 -2.18
CA GLN A 87 -6.98 -24.62 -2.28
C GLN A 87 -8.22 -23.80 -2.64
N LEU A 88 -8.16 -22.46 -2.56
CA LEU A 88 -9.24 -21.60 -3.04
C LEU A 88 -9.34 -21.60 -4.57
N VAL A 89 -8.30 -22.03 -5.29
CA VAL A 89 -8.24 -22.03 -6.76
C VAL A 89 -8.49 -23.43 -7.31
N PRO A 90 -9.27 -23.58 -8.40
CA PRO A 90 -10.02 -22.54 -9.13
C PRO A 90 -11.42 -22.28 -8.58
N GLY A 91 -11.81 -22.90 -7.46
CA GLY A 91 -13.19 -22.93 -6.97
C GLY A 91 -13.72 -21.59 -6.47
N SER A 92 -13.22 -21.12 -5.33
CA SER A 92 -13.65 -19.84 -4.71
C SER A 92 -12.90 -18.63 -5.28
N LEU A 93 -11.75 -18.84 -5.92
CA LEU A 93 -10.94 -17.83 -6.60
C LEU A 93 -10.50 -18.34 -7.97
N ALA A 94 -10.54 -17.49 -8.99
CA ALA A 94 -9.98 -17.83 -10.30
C ALA A 94 -8.45 -17.97 -10.28
N ARG A 95 -7.78 -17.18 -9.43
CA ARG A 95 -6.34 -17.21 -9.18
C ARG A 95 -6.03 -16.60 -7.82
N LEU A 96 -4.84 -16.88 -7.29
CA LEU A 96 -4.37 -16.20 -6.09
C LEU A 96 -4.05 -14.72 -6.37
N PRO A 97 -4.36 -13.81 -5.44
CA PRO A 97 -3.94 -12.42 -5.54
C PRO A 97 -2.41 -12.30 -5.50
N GLN A 98 -1.87 -11.39 -6.30
CA GLN A 98 -0.45 -11.07 -6.29
C GLN A 98 -0.22 -9.84 -5.40
N MET A 99 0.52 -10.03 -4.32
CA MET A 99 0.83 -8.94 -3.40
C MET A 99 1.76 -7.89 -4.03
N PRO A 100 1.67 -6.62 -3.61
CA PRO A 100 2.66 -5.60 -3.98
C PRO A 100 4.07 -6.01 -3.55
N ALA A 101 5.08 -5.48 -4.26
CA ALA A 101 6.47 -5.73 -3.90
C ALA A 101 6.77 -5.22 -2.48
N GLY A 102 7.47 -6.05 -1.68
CA GLY A 102 7.80 -5.70 -0.29
C GLY A 102 6.65 -5.90 0.71
N VAL A 103 5.56 -6.56 0.31
CA VAL A 103 4.45 -6.95 1.19
C VAL A 103 4.48 -8.47 1.41
N GLY A 104 4.66 -8.91 2.65
CA GLY A 104 4.63 -10.32 3.03
C GLY A 104 3.20 -10.78 3.37
N LEU A 105 2.67 -11.79 2.68
CA LEU A 105 1.35 -12.37 3.00
C LEU A 105 1.49 -13.66 3.81
N ARG A 106 0.69 -13.77 4.87
CA ARG A 106 0.64 -14.91 5.79
C ARG A 106 -0.78 -15.41 5.92
N TYR A 107 -0.93 -16.73 5.92
CA TYR A 107 -2.20 -17.40 6.14
C TYR A 107 -1.99 -18.61 7.04
N THR A 108 -2.85 -18.75 8.04
CA THR A 108 -2.94 -19.95 8.86
C THR A 108 -4.40 -20.33 9.11
N SER A 109 -4.65 -21.63 9.22
CA SER A 109 -5.93 -22.18 9.64
C SER A 109 -5.76 -22.96 10.93
N ALA A 110 -6.72 -22.89 11.85
CA ALA A 110 -6.72 -23.71 13.05
C ALA A 110 -6.87 -25.20 12.70
N ALA A 111 -6.42 -26.08 13.60
CA ALA A 111 -6.44 -27.54 13.37
C ALA A 111 -7.87 -28.10 13.19
N ASP A 112 -8.85 -27.53 13.89
CA ASP A 112 -10.28 -27.84 13.75
C ASP A 112 -10.89 -27.34 12.42
N GLY A 113 -10.15 -26.51 11.69
CA GLY A 113 -10.58 -25.86 10.46
C GLY A 113 -11.73 -24.86 10.64
N GLN A 114 -12.03 -24.43 11.87
CA GLN A 114 -13.13 -23.50 12.15
C GLN A 114 -12.67 -22.05 12.30
N GLN A 115 -11.37 -21.82 12.39
CA GLN A 115 -10.77 -20.50 12.47
C GLN A 115 -9.64 -20.35 11.44
N PHE A 116 -9.36 -19.10 11.07
CA PHE A 116 -8.23 -18.72 10.26
C PHE A 116 -7.69 -17.37 10.70
N ASN A 117 -6.43 -17.12 10.34
CA ASN A 117 -5.81 -15.81 10.37
C ASN A 117 -5.24 -15.51 8.98
N LEU A 118 -5.60 -14.36 8.43
CA LEU A 118 -5.03 -13.82 7.20
C LEU A 118 -4.34 -12.52 7.58
N ALA A 119 -3.03 -12.43 7.36
CA ALA A 119 -2.26 -11.26 7.74
C ALA A 119 -1.29 -10.86 6.64
N PHE A 120 -0.91 -9.58 6.60
CA PHE A 120 0.21 -9.14 5.80
C PHE A 120 1.07 -8.12 6.54
N ASP A 121 2.36 -8.15 6.26
CA ASP A 121 3.34 -7.19 6.73
C ASP A 121 3.83 -6.30 5.58
N TYR A 122 4.15 -5.05 5.89
CA TYR A 122 4.70 -4.10 4.92
C TYR A 122 5.61 -3.05 5.56
N SER A 123 6.52 -2.52 4.76
CA SER A 123 7.43 -1.44 5.17
C SER A 123 6.85 -0.06 4.85
N GLY A 124 7.00 0.89 5.79
CA GLY A 124 6.55 2.28 5.71
C GLY A 124 7.20 3.12 6.82
N PRO A 125 6.46 3.99 7.54
CA PRO A 125 6.93 4.48 8.84
C PRO A 125 7.02 3.33 9.85
N GLY A 126 8.14 2.61 9.81
CA GLY A 126 8.37 1.36 10.55
C GLY A 126 7.86 0.11 9.82
N LEU A 127 7.87 -1.01 10.54
CA LEU A 127 7.22 -2.25 10.13
C LEU A 127 5.77 -2.23 10.60
N ASN A 128 4.85 -2.56 9.70
CA ASN A 128 3.43 -2.59 9.99
C ASN A 128 2.91 -4.00 9.72
N ASP A 129 1.98 -4.46 10.55
CA ASP A 129 1.23 -5.71 10.40
C ASP A 129 -0.25 -5.38 10.32
N CYS A 130 -0.94 -6.03 9.39
CA CYS A 130 -2.39 -5.99 9.27
C CYS A 130 -2.93 -7.42 9.31
N SER A 131 -3.96 -7.68 10.13
CA SER A 131 -4.56 -9.00 10.30
C SER A 131 -6.08 -8.99 10.14
N TYR A 132 -6.62 -10.12 9.70
CA TYR A 132 -8.04 -10.37 9.46
C TYR A 132 -8.43 -11.75 9.98
N THR A 133 -9.54 -11.80 10.73
CA THR A 133 -10.13 -13.03 11.28
C THR A 133 -11.61 -13.14 10.89
N LEU A 134 -12.22 -14.30 11.11
CA LEU A 134 -13.60 -14.64 10.71
C LEU A 134 -14.68 -13.62 11.12
N HIS A 135 -14.47 -12.83 12.18
CA HIS A 135 -15.46 -11.89 12.69
C HIS A 135 -14.92 -10.47 12.88
N SER A 136 -13.76 -10.16 12.29
CA SER A 136 -13.14 -8.84 12.41
C SER A 136 -13.08 -8.12 11.08
N SER A 137 -12.94 -6.79 11.13
CA SER A 137 -12.34 -6.05 10.03
C SER A 137 -10.83 -6.29 10.00
N TRP A 138 -10.15 -5.74 9.00
CA TRP A 138 -8.71 -5.56 9.05
C TRP A 138 -8.35 -4.73 10.28
N GLN A 139 -7.36 -5.21 11.04
CA GLN A 139 -6.77 -4.52 12.17
C GLN A 139 -5.29 -4.36 11.88
N CYS A 140 -4.80 -3.12 11.92
CA CYS A 140 -3.42 -2.81 11.58
C CYS A 140 -2.71 -2.18 12.77
N SER A 141 -1.46 -2.57 12.98
CA SER A 141 -0.61 -2.08 14.06
C SER A 141 0.85 -1.99 13.61
N ARG A 142 1.65 -1.21 14.35
CA ARG A 142 3.11 -1.26 14.19
C ARG A 142 3.67 -2.46 14.93
N ASP A 143 4.59 -3.16 14.28
CA ASP A 143 5.41 -4.18 14.91
C ASP A 143 6.71 -3.48 15.34
N TRP A 144 6.88 -3.26 16.65
CA TRP A 144 8.00 -2.51 17.24
C TRP A 144 9.18 -3.41 17.63
#